data_AF-A0A961B519-F1
#
_entry.id   AF-A0A961B519-F1
#
_cell.length_a   1.000
_cell.length_b   1.000
_cell.length_c   1.000
_cell.angle_alpha   90.00
_cell.angle_beta   90.00
_cell.angle_gamma   90.00
#
_symmetry.space_group_name_H-M   'P 1'
#
loop_
_entity.id
_entity.type
_entity.pdbx_description
1 polymer ?
#
loop_
_entity_poly.entity_id
_entity_poly.type
_entity_poly.pdbx_seq_one_letter_code
_entity_poly.pdbx_strand_id
1 'polypeptide(L)'
;MADIESLKQALAVSPQNVPLILLLANTYLEQFHLDEAREQFERVLAIEANHAAARTGIAQILELNGKTSEAILRLEQVCAQEPDHAPAWFLRAKLSLNEGDAAA
;
A
#
# COMPACT_ATOMS: atom_id res chain seq x y z
N MET A 1 -0.22 8.35 -16.67
CA MET A 1 0.65 7.75 -15.64
C MET A 1 1.84 8.65 -15.44
N ALA A 2 2.21 8.93 -14.18
CA ALA A 2 3.46 9.62 -13.89
C ALA A 2 4.64 8.70 -14.22
N ASP A 3 5.70 9.25 -14.78
CA ASP A 3 6.91 8.50 -15.11
C ASP A 3 7.80 8.34 -13.84
N ILE A 4 8.31 7.13 -13.63
CA ILE A 4 9.11 6.78 -12.43
C ILE A 4 10.36 7.65 -12.33
N GLU A 5 11.02 7.91 -13.46
CA GLU A 5 12.25 8.71 -13.47
C GLU A 5 11.95 10.17 -13.10
N SER A 6 10.87 10.72 -13.64
CA SER A 6 10.38 12.05 -13.28
C SER A 6 10.06 12.17 -11.77
N LEU A 7 9.45 11.14 -11.18
CA LEU A 7 9.16 11.09 -9.74
C LEU A 7 10.44 10.99 -8.90
N LYS A 8 11.43 10.21 -9.33
CA LYS A 8 12.75 10.12 -8.68
C LYS A 8 13.48 11.46 -8.69
N GLN A 9 13.46 12.18 -9.81
CA GLN A 9 14.04 13.52 -9.92
C GLN A 9 13.35 14.52 -8.98
N ALA A 10 12.02 14.49 -8.89
CA ALA A 10 11.28 15.32 -7.94
C ALA A 10 11.65 14.99 -6.48
N LEU A 11 11.81 13.71 -6.15
CA LEU A 11 12.25 13.27 -4.83
C LEU A 11 13.71 13.61 -4.54
N ALA A 12 14.59 13.73 -5.54
CA ALA A 12 15.95 14.21 -5.32
C ALA A 12 15.96 15.66 -4.80
N VAL A 13 14.98 16.48 -5.20
CA VAL A 13 14.80 17.86 -4.70
C VAL A 13 14.10 17.87 -3.35
N SER A 14 13.12 16.98 -3.13
CA SER A 14 12.35 16.92 -1.88
C SER A 14 12.24 15.49 -1.31
N PRO A 15 13.31 14.97 -0.68
CA PRO A 15 13.44 13.54 -0.36
C PRO A 15 12.45 12.96 0.65
N GLN A 16 11.83 13.81 1.46
CA GLN A 16 10.87 13.43 2.52
C GLN A 16 9.44 13.87 2.19
N ASN A 17 9.15 14.24 0.94
CA ASN A 17 7.79 14.60 0.53
C ASN A 17 6.91 13.35 0.46
N VAL A 18 6.16 13.09 1.53
CA VAL A 18 5.29 11.91 1.67
C VAL A 18 4.33 11.74 0.48
N PRO A 19 3.61 12.77 0.01
CA PRO A 19 2.79 12.66 -1.21
C PRO A 19 3.55 12.16 -2.44
N LEU A 20 4.79 12.64 -2.69
CA LEU A 20 5.60 12.18 -3.81
C LEU A 20 6.11 10.74 -3.63
N ILE A 21 6.47 10.35 -2.40
CA ILE A 21 6.89 8.97 -2.11
C ILE A 21 5.72 8.01 -2.33
N LEU A 22 4.51 8.36 -1.87
CA LEU A 22 3.29 7.57 -2.11
C LEU A 22 2.96 7.45 -3.59
N LEU A 23 3.08 8.54 -4.35
CA LEU A 23 2.84 8.51 -5.78
C LEU A 23 3.83 7.56 -6.49
N LEU A 24 5.11 7.57 -6.08
CA LEU A 24 6.10 6.63 -6.60
C LEU A 24 5.78 5.19 -6.19
N ALA A 25 5.42 4.95 -4.93
CA ALA A 25 5.04 3.63 -4.44
C ALA A 25 3.84 3.04 -5.21
N ASN A 26 2.80 3.84 -5.42
CA ASN A 26 1.62 3.45 -6.19
C ASN A 26 1.96 3.21 -7.66
N THR A 27 2.83 4.03 -8.26
CA THR A 27 3.28 3.83 -9.64
C THR A 27 4.06 2.53 -9.80
N TYR A 28 4.92 2.17 -8.83
CA TYR A 28 5.59 0.87 -8.80
C TYR A 28 4.61 -0.28 -8.64
N LEU A 29 3.61 -0.14 -7.77
CA LEU A 29 2.58 -1.14 -7.53
C LEU A 29 1.74 -1.41 -8.79
N GLU A 30 1.31 -0.36 -9.49
CA GLU A 30 0.57 -0.45 -10.76
C GLU A 30 1.37 -1.17 -11.86
N GLN A 31 2.71 -1.12 -11.79
CA GLN A 31 3.62 -1.78 -12.72
C GLN A 31 4.12 -3.14 -12.22
N PHE A 32 3.58 -3.66 -11.10
CA PHE A 32 4.00 -4.93 -10.48
C PHE A 32 5.47 -4.98 -10.04
N HIS A 33 6.13 -3.83 -9.87
CA HIS A 33 7.44 -3.71 -9.21
C HIS A 33 7.24 -3.73 -7.69
N LEU A 34 6.89 -4.91 -7.16
CA LEU A 34 6.37 -5.05 -5.79
C LEU A 34 7.40 -4.74 -4.70
N ASP A 35 8.67 -5.06 -4.94
CA ASP A 35 9.75 -4.83 -3.98
C ASP A 35 10.06 -3.33 -3.86
N GLU A 36 10.17 -2.63 -4.99
CA GLU A 36 10.35 -1.18 -5.01
C GLU A 36 9.14 -0.45 -4.43
N ALA A 37 7.92 -0.90 -4.72
CA ALA A 37 6.70 -0.35 -4.13
C ALA A 37 6.73 -0.47 -2.61
N ARG A 38 7.09 -1.66 -2.09
CA ARG A 38 7.22 -1.92 -0.66
C ARG A 38 8.24 -0.99 -0.02
N GLU A 39 9.42 -0.86 -0.61
CA GLU A 39 10.47 0.04 -0.09
C GLU A 39 9.95 1.47 0.05
N GLN A 40 9.22 1.97 -0.96
CA GLN A 40 8.67 3.33 -0.90
C GLN A 40 7.57 3.47 0.16
N PHE A 41 6.69 2.47 0.33
CA PHE A 41 5.72 2.49 1.42
C PHE A 41 6.40 2.44 2.80
N GLU A 42 7.44 1.63 2.96
CA GLU A 42 8.23 1.57 4.21
C GLU A 42 8.93 2.90 4.49
N ARG A 43 9.40 3.62 3.47
CA ARG A 43 9.91 4.99 3.61
C ARG A 43 8.85 5.96 4.12
N VAL A 44 7.60 5.86 3.66
CA VAL A 44 6.49 6.67 4.22
C VAL A 44 6.30 6.34 5.69
N LEU A 45 6.31 5.06 6.06
CA LEU A 45 6.13 4.64 7.46
C LEU A 45 7.31 5.01 8.37
N ALA A 46 8.51 5.19 7.83
CA ALA A 46 9.64 5.72 8.58
C ALA A 46 9.45 7.21 8.95
N ILE A 47 8.67 7.96 8.16
CA ILE A 47 8.33 9.37 8.41
C ILE A 47 7.06 9.46 9.25
N GLU A 48 6.04 8.68 8.88
CA GLU A 48 4.70 8.67 9.47
C GLU A 48 4.29 7.23 9.80
N ALA A 49 4.66 6.74 10.98
CA ALA A 49 4.51 5.34 11.41
C ALA A 49 3.10 4.76 11.26
N ASN A 50 2.07 5.61 11.34
CA ASN A 50 0.66 5.21 11.26
C ASN A 50 -0.03 5.60 9.95
N HIS A 51 0.71 5.96 8.89
CA HIS A 51 0.11 6.39 7.63
C HIS A 51 -0.77 5.30 7.01
N ALA A 52 -2.09 5.49 7.04
CA ALA A 52 -3.07 4.49 6.62
C ALA A 52 -2.87 4.01 5.18
N ALA A 53 -2.69 4.93 4.23
CA ALA A 53 -2.50 4.58 2.83
C ALA A 53 -1.26 3.71 2.57
N ALA A 54 -0.14 3.98 3.25
CA ALA A 54 1.06 3.17 3.10
C ALA A 54 0.88 1.76 3.68
N ARG A 55 0.20 1.62 4.81
CA ARG A 55 -0.11 0.31 5.40
C ARG A 55 -1.09 -0.49 4.53
N THR A 56 -2.09 0.16 3.95
CA THR A 56 -3.00 -0.43 2.96
C THR A 56 -2.24 -0.86 1.70
N GLY A 57 -1.29 -0.06 1.22
CA GLY A 57 -0.44 -0.40 0.07
C GLY A 57 0.42 -1.64 0.31
N ILE A 58 1.01 -1.78 1.50
CA ILE A 58 1.74 -3.00 1.89
C ILE A 58 0.80 -4.22 1.96
N ALA A 59 -0.43 -4.05 2.47
CA ALA A 59 -1.41 -5.14 2.47
C ALA A 59 -1.80 -5.56 1.04
N GLN A 60 -1.91 -4.62 0.11
CA GLN A 60 -2.13 -4.92 -1.31
C GLN A 60 -0.95 -5.70 -1.91
N ILE A 61 0.29 -5.35 -1.57
CA ILE A 61 1.48 -6.13 -1.97
C ILE A 61 1.46 -7.55 -1.38
N LEU A 62 0.98 -7.72 -0.15
CA LEU A 62 0.83 -9.05 0.46
C LEU A 62 -0.19 -9.90 -0.30
N GLU A 63 -1.33 -9.33 -0.69
CA GLU A 63 -2.31 -10.00 -1.56
C GLU A 63 -1.66 -10.45 -2.88
N LEU A 64 -1.00 -9.53 -3.58
CA LEU A 64 -0.38 -9.82 -4.88
C LEU A 64 0.70 -10.91 -4.80
N ASN A 65 1.28 -11.12 -3.62
CA ASN A 65 2.22 -12.21 -3.32
C ASN A 65 1.54 -13.50 -2.85
N GLY A 66 0.22 -13.60 -2.92
CA GLY A 66 -0.57 -14.76 -2.48
C GLY A 66 -0.72 -14.90 -0.97
N LYS A 67 -0.29 -13.89 -0.18
CA LYS A 67 -0.39 -13.88 1.29
C LYS A 67 -1.69 -13.22 1.76
N THR A 68 -2.82 -13.66 1.20
CA THR A 68 -4.14 -13.02 1.40
C THR A 68 -4.55 -12.95 2.87
N SER A 69 -4.40 -14.03 3.64
CA SER A 69 -4.81 -14.03 5.05
C SER A 69 -3.93 -13.08 5.90
N GLU A 70 -2.65 -12.90 5.56
CA GLU A 70 -1.79 -11.90 6.20
C GLU A 70 -2.24 -10.47 5.82
N ALA A 71 -2.57 -10.24 4.55
CA ALA A 71 -3.10 -8.96 4.08
C ALA A 71 -4.37 -8.55 4.84
N ILE A 72 -5.32 -9.49 5.03
CA ILE A 72 -6.56 -9.25 5.78
C ILE A 72 -6.26 -8.85 7.24
N LEU A 73 -5.35 -9.58 7.92
CA LEU A 73 -4.97 -9.26 9.31
C LEU A 73 -4.36 -7.85 9.42
N ARG A 74 -3.54 -7.45 8.43
CA ARG A 74 -2.97 -6.09 8.40
C ARG A 74 -4.06 -5.03 8.18
N LEU A 75 -5.03 -5.30 7.30
CA LEU A 75 -6.12 -4.37 7.02
C LEU A 75 -7.06 -4.21 8.21
N GLU A 76 -7.27 -5.25 9.02
CA GLU A 76 -8.02 -5.14 10.28
C GLU A 76 -7.40 -4.13 11.23
N GLN A 77 -6.07 -4.14 11.35
CA GLN A 77 -5.35 -3.17 12.17
C GLN A 77 -5.50 -1.75 11.65
N VAL A 78 -5.44 -1.55 10.32
CA VAL A 78 -5.65 -0.23 9.70
C VAL A 78 -7.08 0.25 9.94
N CYS A 79 -8.09 -0.60 9.70
CA CYS A 79 -9.50 -0.26 9.89
C CYS A 79 -9.85 0.07 11.35
N ALA A 80 -9.21 -0.60 12.32
CA ALA A 80 -9.41 -0.33 13.74
C ALA A 80 -8.79 1.00 14.20
N GLN A 81 -7.65 1.38 13.60
CA GLN A 81 -6.90 2.60 13.98
C GLN A 81 -7.36 3.83 13.21
N GLU A 82 -7.78 3.65 11.96
CA GLU A 82 -8.18 4.70 11.03
C GLU A 82 -9.54 4.33 10.41
N PRO A 83 -10.65 4.43 11.17
CA PRO A 83 -11.96 3.97 10.72
C PRO A 83 -12.47 4.69 9.46
N ASP A 84 -12.03 5.93 9.25
CA ASP A 84 -12.41 6.76 8.10
C ASP A 84 -11.59 6.47 6.83
N HIS A 85 -10.57 5.59 6.91
CA HIS A 85 -9.75 5.21 5.76
C HIS A 85 -10.46 4.18 4.87
N ALA A 86 -11.40 4.67 4.06
CA ALA A 86 -12.22 3.86 3.15
C ALA A 86 -11.44 2.84 2.28
N PRO A 87 -10.23 3.13 1.74
CA PRO A 87 -9.48 2.15 0.96
C PRO A 87 -9.13 0.86 1.72
N ALA A 88 -8.87 0.92 3.03
CA ALA A 88 -8.59 -0.28 3.82
C ALA A 88 -9.83 -1.17 3.94
N TRP A 89 -10.99 -0.58 4.24
CA TRP A 89 -12.26 -1.30 4.32
C TRP A 89 -12.63 -1.95 2.99
N PHE A 90 -12.49 -1.21 1.89
CA PHE A 90 -12.76 -1.72 0.56
C PHE A 90 -11.85 -2.91 0.21
N LEU A 91 -10.54 -2.77 0.42
CA LEU A 91 -9.60 -3.86 0.13
C LEU A 91 -9.90 -5.07 1.02
N ARG A 92 -10.15 -4.88 2.32
CA ARG A 92 -10.47 -5.98 3.23
C ARG A 92 -11.72 -6.73 2.79
N ALA A 93 -12.80 -6.02 2.46
CA ALA A 93 -14.04 -6.62 1.99
C ALA A 93 -13.82 -7.42 0.69
N LYS A 94 -13.06 -6.85 -0.27
CA LYS A 94 -12.67 -7.55 -1.52
C LYS A 94 -11.96 -8.87 -1.22
N LEU A 95 -10.99 -8.86 -0.29
CA LEU A 95 -10.20 -10.04 0.04
C LEU A 95 -11.03 -11.10 0.78
N SER A 96 -11.87 -10.70 1.72
CA SER A 96 -12.72 -11.63 2.48
C SER A 96 -13.76 -12.33 1.61
N LEU A 97 -14.30 -11.66 0.59
CA LEU A 97 -15.22 -12.29 -0.37
C LEU A 97 -14.50 -13.37 -1.18
N ASN A 98 -13.32 -13.06 -1.72
CA ASN A 98 -12.54 -14.01 -2.51
C ASN A 98 -12.06 -15.22 -1.69
N GLU A 99 -11.74 -15.04 -0.41
CA GLU A 99 -11.35 -16.15 0.49
C GLU A 99 -12.56 -17.04 0.84
N GLY A 100 -13.75 -16.45 1.03
CA GLY A 100 -14.99 -17.20 1.25
C GLY A 100 -15.44 -18.02 0.04
N ASP A 101 -15.29 -17.47 -1.18
CA ASP A 101 -15.60 -18.18 -2.43
C ASP A 101 -14.60 -19.30 -2.74
N ALA A 102 -13.33 -19.17 -2.33
CA ALA A 102 -12.32 -20.21 -2.52
C ALA A 102 -12.46 -21.40 -1.54
N ALA A 103 -13.24 -21.23 -0.47
CA ALA A 103 -13.48 -22.26 0.55
C ALA A 103 -14.79 -23.05 0.33
N ALA A 104 -15.58 -22.73 -0.70
CA ALA A 104 -16.84 -23.38 -1.07
C ALA A 104 -16.65 -24.40 -2.21
#